data_AF-A0A7S2F095-F1
#
_entry.id   AF-A0A7S2F095-F1
#
_cell.length_a   1.000
_cell.length_b   1.000
_cell.length_c   1.000
_cell.angle_alpha   90.00
_cell.angle_beta   90.00
_cell.angle_gamma   90.00
#
_symmetry.space_group_name_H-M   'P 1'
#
loop_
_entity.id
_entity.type
_entity.pdbx_description
1 polymer ?
#
loop_
_entity_poly.entity_id
_entity_poly.type
_entity_poly.pdbx_seq_one_letter_code
_entity_poly.pdbx_strand_id
1 'polypeptide(L)'
;WSPQGGGAIAVFGANIDVSDSSFDWATAMYGGALFATRCDSHQMICVYGTTDYLKRAKNRRSNVKIQRSDFANCSALNGGAVYTFGSSVVMDKVVVDSCHAKTKVMGYEVKKGKLQPAKVWGGALSSVNSTVSIKNSRFWSTSSDNHGGAIYSDGKTLTLSNVSIINTSAVERGGALALR
;
A
#
# COMPACT_ATOMS: atom_id res chain seq x y z
N TRP A 1 -6.06 -19.21 8.34
CA TRP A 1 -5.10 -18.13 8.61
C TRP A 1 -5.74 -16.83 8.16
N SER A 2 -6.11 -15.99 9.13
CA SER A 2 -6.92 -14.75 9.01
C SER A 2 -6.09 -13.59 8.41
N PRO A 3 -6.72 -12.54 7.86
CA PRO A 3 -6.25 -11.83 6.67
C PRO A 3 -5.01 -10.98 6.94
N GLN A 4 -3.86 -11.48 6.48
CA GLN A 4 -2.58 -10.79 6.53
C GLN A 4 -2.40 -9.80 5.36
N GLY A 5 -3.51 -9.28 4.81
CA GLY A 5 -3.56 -8.38 3.65
C GLY A 5 -4.56 -7.23 3.85
N GLY A 6 -4.68 -6.36 2.86
CA GLY A 6 -5.28 -5.02 2.97
C GLY A 6 -6.70 -4.99 3.47
N GLY A 7 -7.07 -3.89 4.14
CA GLY A 7 -8.27 -3.87 4.99
C GLY A 7 -9.59 -3.97 4.22
N ALA A 8 -9.65 -3.46 2.99
CA ALA A 8 -10.83 -3.56 2.12
C ALA A 8 -10.59 -4.42 0.88
N ILE A 9 -9.41 -4.30 0.26
CA ILE A 9 -9.06 -4.99 -1.00
C ILE A 9 -7.70 -5.64 -0.86
N ALA A 10 -7.62 -6.93 -1.20
CA ALA A 10 -6.36 -7.67 -1.32
C ALA A 10 -6.24 -8.29 -2.72
N VAL A 11 -5.19 -7.92 -3.46
CA VAL A 11 -4.94 -8.31 -4.85
C VAL A 11 -3.71 -9.21 -4.93
N PHE A 12 -3.87 -10.40 -5.51
CA PHE A 12 -2.79 -11.38 -5.61
C PHE A 12 -2.60 -11.85 -7.06
N GLY A 13 -1.51 -11.40 -7.68
CA GLY A 13 -1.18 -11.70 -9.09
C GLY A 13 -2.30 -11.41 -10.10
N ALA A 14 -3.15 -10.42 -9.80
CA ALA A 14 -4.37 -10.13 -10.53
C ALA A 14 -4.45 -8.66 -10.95
N ASN A 15 -5.37 -8.36 -11.87
CA ASN A 15 -5.64 -7.00 -12.30
C ASN A 15 -6.92 -6.50 -11.65
N ILE A 16 -6.92 -5.26 -11.17
CA ILE A 16 -8.12 -4.60 -10.67
C ILE A 16 -8.17 -3.15 -11.13
N ASP A 17 -9.37 -2.68 -11.45
CA ASP A 17 -9.69 -1.27 -11.66
C ASP A 17 -10.64 -0.83 -10.55
N VAL A 18 -10.20 0.15 -9.76
CA VAL A 18 -10.96 0.76 -8.67
C VAL A 18 -11.28 2.17 -9.12
N SER A 19 -12.55 2.46 -9.36
CA SER A 19 -12.98 3.77 -9.84
C SER A 19 -14.15 4.29 -9.01
N ASP A 20 -14.19 5.61 -8.77
CA ASP A 20 -15.34 6.28 -8.16
C ASP A 20 -15.74 5.63 -6.83
N SER A 21 -14.74 5.41 -5.99
CA SER A 21 -14.85 4.60 -4.77
C SER A 21 -14.22 5.33 -3.58
N SER A 22 -14.85 5.18 -2.41
CA SER A 22 -14.38 5.73 -1.15
C SER A 22 -14.02 4.60 -0.18
N PHE A 23 -12.86 4.70 0.45
CA PHE A 23 -12.40 3.79 1.50
C PHE A 23 -12.11 4.58 2.76
N ASP A 24 -12.98 4.45 3.77
CA ASP A 24 -12.86 5.16 5.03
C ASP A 24 -12.62 4.18 6.19
N TRP A 25 -11.83 4.59 7.18
CA TRP A 25 -11.52 3.82 8.40
C TRP A 25 -10.97 2.40 8.18
N ALA A 26 -10.30 2.15 7.06
CA ALA A 26 -9.79 0.82 6.75
C ALA A 26 -8.45 0.58 7.48
N THR A 27 -8.39 -0.49 8.29
CA THR A 27 -7.20 -0.83 9.08
C THR A 27 -6.71 -2.25 8.77
N ALA A 28 -5.40 -2.42 8.53
CA ALA A 28 -4.82 -3.74 8.24
C ALA A 28 -3.32 -3.80 8.58
N MET A 29 -2.67 -4.96 8.42
CA MET A 29 -1.21 -5.04 8.56
C MET A 29 -0.47 -4.40 7.38
N TYR A 30 -0.99 -4.55 6.17
CA TYR A 30 -0.39 -4.04 4.93
C TYR A 30 -1.46 -3.37 4.09
N GLY A 31 -1.36 -2.06 3.86
CA GLY A 31 -2.35 -1.32 3.09
C GLY A 31 -3.65 -1.19 3.86
N GLY A 32 -3.88 -0.08 4.56
CA GLY A 32 -5.07 0.07 5.40
C GLY A 32 -6.35 -0.23 4.62
N ALA A 33 -6.44 0.23 3.37
CA ALA A 33 -7.52 -0.10 2.44
C ALA A 33 -7.12 -1.14 1.39
N LEU A 34 -6.00 -0.93 0.69
CA LEU A 34 -5.63 -1.75 -0.46
C LEU A 34 -4.24 -2.36 -0.31
N PHE A 35 -4.18 -3.67 -0.53
CA PHE A 35 -2.95 -4.44 -0.62
C PHE A 35 -2.84 -5.09 -1.99
N ALA A 36 -1.68 -4.95 -2.62
CA ALA A 36 -1.40 -5.64 -3.88
C ALA A 36 -0.04 -6.31 -3.87
N THR A 37 -0.02 -7.60 -4.20
CA THR A 37 1.21 -8.38 -4.31
C THR A 37 1.24 -9.26 -5.55
N ARG A 38 2.43 -9.63 -6.01
CA ARG A 38 2.61 -10.70 -7.02
C ARG A 38 2.27 -12.07 -6.44
N CYS A 39 1.89 -13.00 -7.30
CA CYS A 39 1.70 -14.41 -6.93
C CYS A 39 3.05 -15.15 -7.05
N ASP A 40 3.75 -15.35 -5.93
CA ASP A 40 4.99 -16.13 -5.86
C ASP A 40 4.76 -17.49 -5.19
N SER A 41 5.42 -18.53 -5.70
CA SER A 41 5.37 -19.91 -5.18
C SER A 41 6.10 -20.11 -3.83
N HIS A 42 6.19 -19.08 -2.99
CA HIS A 42 6.63 -19.20 -1.60
C HIS A 42 5.62 -18.47 -0.69
N GLN A 43 4.73 -19.28 -0.12
CA GLN A 43 3.91 -19.01 1.08
C GLN A 43 2.69 -18.08 1.02
N MET A 44 2.15 -17.73 -0.16
CA MET A 44 0.77 -17.20 -0.23
C MET A 44 -0.05 -18.00 -1.24
N ILE A 45 -0.77 -19.01 -0.74
CA ILE A 45 -1.81 -19.69 -1.49
C ILE A 45 -2.89 -18.65 -1.82
N CYS A 46 -2.95 -18.24 -3.08
CA CYS A 46 -3.99 -17.38 -3.61
C CYS A 46 -5.26 -18.23 -3.78
N VAL A 47 -6.17 -18.19 -2.82
CA VAL A 47 -7.55 -18.71 -2.92
C VAL A 47 -8.42 -17.49 -2.64
N TYR A 48 -9.36 -17.08 -3.51
CA TYR A 48 -10.58 -17.80 -3.88
C TYR A 48 -10.99 -17.58 -5.35
N GLY A 49 -11.39 -18.66 -6.03
CA GLY A 49 -12.20 -18.62 -7.25
C GLY A 49 -11.67 -19.46 -8.42
N THR A 50 -12.07 -20.73 -8.47
CA THR A 50 -11.92 -21.71 -9.57
C THR A 50 -10.55 -22.37 -9.76
N THR A 51 -10.59 -23.70 -9.87
CA THR A 51 -9.49 -24.67 -9.80
C THR A 51 -8.51 -24.67 -10.98
N ASP A 52 -8.70 -23.81 -11.99
CA ASP A 52 -7.84 -23.71 -13.18
C ASP A 52 -6.78 -22.60 -13.13
N TYR A 53 -6.92 -21.60 -12.24
CA TYR A 53 -5.97 -20.48 -12.14
C TYR A 53 -4.60 -20.90 -11.58
N LEU A 54 -4.56 -21.96 -10.76
CA LEU A 54 -3.39 -22.31 -9.94
C LEU A 54 -2.24 -22.95 -10.73
N LYS A 55 -2.47 -23.46 -11.94
CA LYS A 55 -1.40 -24.06 -12.77
C LYS A 55 -0.71 -23.07 -13.72
N ARG A 56 -1.30 -21.89 -13.98
CA ARG A 56 -0.75 -20.86 -14.87
C ARG A 56 -0.24 -19.59 -14.16
N ALA A 57 -0.42 -19.46 -12.84
CA ALA A 57 -0.22 -18.19 -12.11
C ALA A 57 1.10 -18.04 -11.33
N LYS A 58 2.20 -18.70 -11.74
CA LYS A 58 3.51 -18.42 -11.14
C LYS A 58 4.07 -17.11 -11.69
N ASN A 59 4.53 -16.20 -10.81
CA ASN A 59 5.19 -14.94 -11.14
C ASN A 59 4.30 -13.92 -11.88
N ARG A 60 2.99 -13.94 -11.63
CA ARG A 60 2.09 -12.90 -12.15
C ARG A 60 2.13 -11.68 -11.24
N ARG A 61 2.54 -10.55 -11.81
CA ARG A 61 2.49 -9.21 -11.19
C ARG A 61 1.03 -8.76 -11.05
N SER A 62 0.67 -8.16 -9.91
CA SER A 62 -0.63 -7.48 -9.81
C SER A 62 -0.58 -6.12 -10.51
N ASN A 63 -1.63 -5.79 -11.27
CA ASN A 63 -1.79 -4.46 -11.88
C ASN A 63 -3.02 -3.78 -11.28
N VAL A 64 -2.79 -2.70 -10.53
CA VAL A 64 -3.85 -1.96 -9.84
C VAL A 64 -3.99 -0.61 -10.51
N LYS A 65 -5.20 -0.30 -10.98
CA LYS A 65 -5.58 1.01 -11.45
C LYS A 65 -6.57 1.60 -10.47
N ILE A 66 -6.31 2.83 -10.01
CA ILE A 66 -7.17 3.54 -9.07
C ILE A 66 -7.47 4.92 -9.65
N GLN A 67 -8.76 5.24 -9.80
CA GLN A 67 -9.19 6.47 -10.45
C GLN A 67 -10.34 7.15 -9.71
N ARG A 68 -10.26 8.47 -9.52
CA ARG A 68 -11.37 9.25 -8.91
C ARG A 68 -11.85 8.62 -7.59
N SER A 69 -10.89 8.21 -6.76
CA SER A 69 -11.16 7.51 -5.52
C SER A 69 -10.52 8.23 -4.36
N ASP A 70 -11.10 8.04 -3.19
CA ASP A 70 -10.63 8.60 -1.93
C ASP A 70 -10.30 7.50 -0.91
N PHE A 71 -9.22 7.73 -0.17
CA PHE A 71 -8.80 6.91 0.96
C PHE A 71 -8.70 7.83 2.17
N ALA A 72 -9.58 7.65 3.15
CA ALA A 72 -9.65 8.48 4.35
C ALA A 72 -9.43 7.62 5.60
N ASN A 73 -8.76 8.18 6.61
CA ASN A 73 -8.63 7.58 7.94
C ASN A 73 -8.09 6.13 7.95
N CYS A 74 -7.35 5.73 6.92
CA CYS A 74 -6.84 4.38 6.81
C CYS A 74 -5.55 4.20 7.62
N SER A 75 -5.32 3.02 8.18
CA SER A 75 -4.09 2.77 8.92
C SER A 75 -3.51 1.36 8.73
N ALA A 76 -2.19 1.27 8.64
CA ALA A 76 -1.50 -0.02 8.56
C ALA A 76 -0.08 0.03 9.13
N LEU A 77 0.56 -1.12 9.27
CA LEU A 77 2.01 -1.15 9.58
C LEU A 77 2.84 -0.67 8.37
N ASN A 78 2.36 -0.95 7.16
CA ASN A 78 2.99 -0.53 5.91
C ASN A 78 1.94 0.04 4.97
N GLY A 79 2.15 1.26 4.48
CA GLY A 79 1.24 1.91 3.55
C GLY A 79 -0.10 2.20 4.21
N GLY A 80 -0.23 3.33 4.90
CA GLY A 80 -1.42 3.60 5.72
C GLY A 80 -2.75 3.46 4.97
N ALA A 81 -2.78 3.78 3.66
CA ALA A 81 -3.89 3.46 2.77
C ALA A 81 -3.58 2.28 1.84
N VAL A 82 -2.44 2.34 1.16
CA VAL A 82 -2.11 1.43 0.07
C VAL A 82 -0.73 0.83 0.28
N TYR A 83 -0.62 -0.50 0.18
CA TYR A 83 0.64 -1.21 0.18
C TYR A 83 0.80 -2.04 -1.08
N THR A 84 1.99 -2.00 -1.66
CA THR A 84 2.30 -2.73 -2.90
C THR A 84 3.64 -3.45 -2.80
N PHE A 85 3.66 -4.72 -3.19
CA PHE A 85 4.86 -5.55 -3.27
C PHE A 85 4.96 -6.23 -4.64
N GLY A 86 6.06 -6.03 -5.36
CA GLY A 86 6.25 -6.67 -6.66
C GLY A 86 5.13 -6.41 -7.67
N SER A 87 4.46 -5.25 -7.61
CA SER A 87 3.19 -4.94 -8.31
C SER A 87 3.30 -3.66 -9.14
N SER A 88 2.36 -3.41 -10.05
CA SER A 88 2.26 -2.18 -10.84
C SER A 88 1.03 -1.41 -10.40
N VAL A 89 1.19 -0.14 -10.04
CA VAL A 89 0.07 0.70 -9.59
C VAL A 89 0.01 2.00 -10.35
N VAL A 90 -1.18 2.34 -10.84
CA VAL A 90 -1.50 3.62 -11.47
C VAL A 90 -2.60 4.29 -10.68
N MET A 91 -2.34 5.50 -10.21
CA MET A 91 -3.30 6.35 -9.50
C MET A 91 -3.54 7.63 -10.30
N ASP A 92 -4.81 7.95 -10.56
CA ASP A 92 -5.20 9.17 -11.27
C ASP A 92 -6.40 9.84 -10.59
N LYS A 93 -6.28 11.12 -10.21
CA LYS A 93 -7.33 11.84 -9.47
C LYS A 93 -7.70 11.13 -8.16
N VAL A 94 -6.67 10.71 -7.42
CA VAL A 94 -6.85 10.04 -6.13
C VAL A 94 -6.60 11.03 -5.00
N VAL A 95 -7.43 10.98 -3.97
CA VAL A 95 -7.21 11.72 -2.72
C VAL A 95 -6.89 10.72 -1.62
N VAL A 96 -5.79 10.94 -0.91
CA VAL A 96 -5.48 10.20 0.32
C VAL A 96 -5.39 11.20 1.46
N ASP A 97 -6.27 11.04 2.44
CA ASP A 97 -6.45 11.95 3.56
C ASP A 97 -6.31 11.21 4.89
N SER A 98 -5.57 11.79 5.83
CA SER A 98 -5.54 11.36 7.23
C SER A 98 -5.20 9.86 7.39
N CYS A 99 -4.37 9.34 6.49
CA CYS A 99 -3.91 7.97 6.51
C CYS A 99 -2.57 7.86 7.23
N HIS A 100 -2.39 6.76 7.98
CA HIS A 100 -1.26 6.63 8.90
C HIS A 100 -0.59 5.26 8.86
N ALA A 101 0.73 5.24 8.66
CA ALA A 101 1.57 4.07 8.85
C ALA A 101 2.07 4.04 10.31
N LYS A 102 1.60 3.08 11.11
CA LYS A 102 1.82 3.01 12.57
C LYS A 102 2.71 1.83 12.96
N THR A 103 3.48 1.99 14.03
CA THR A 103 4.29 0.91 14.64
C THR A 103 3.47 -0.15 15.35
N LYS A 104 2.21 0.16 15.67
CA LYS A 104 1.25 -0.77 16.28
C LYS A 104 -0.10 -0.68 15.60
N VAL A 105 -0.56 -1.80 15.06
CA VAL A 105 -1.90 -1.95 14.47
C VAL A 105 -2.44 -3.33 14.84
N MET A 106 -3.71 -3.40 15.29
CA MET A 106 -4.39 -4.67 15.60
C MET A 106 -3.61 -5.61 16.55
N GLY A 107 -2.92 -5.05 17.55
CA GLY A 107 -2.12 -5.83 18.51
C GLY A 107 -0.77 -6.32 17.97
N TYR A 108 -0.46 -6.10 16.69
CA TYR A 108 0.88 -6.32 16.14
C TYR A 108 1.76 -5.12 16.46
N GLU A 109 2.89 -5.35 17.12
CA GLU A 109 3.90 -4.34 17.46
C GLU A 109 5.24 -4.69 16.83
N VAL A 110 5.93 -3.68 16.30
CA VAL A 110 7.32 -3.82 15.86
C VAL A 110 8.25 -3.79 17.08
N LYS A 111 8.52 -4.96 17.69
CA LYS A 111 9.51 -5.07 18.77
C LYS A 111 10.93 -5.17 18.21
N LYS A 112 11.85 -4.34 18.70
CA LYS A 112 13.31 -4.46 18.45
C LYS A 112 13.76 -5.86 18.90
N GLY A 113 13.95 -6.79 17.96
CA GLY A 113 14.67 -8.03 18.23
C GLY A 113 14.21 -9.30 17.54
N LYS A 114 12.91 -9.56 17.28
CA LYS A 114 12.48 -10.88 16.76
C LYS A 114 11.16 -10.94 15.97
N LEU A 115 10.80 -9.88 15.24
CA LEU A 115 9.82 -9.91 14.14
C LEU A 115 10.40 -9.08 12.99
N GLN A 116 10.91 -9.71 11.93
CA GLN A 116 11.35 -9.00 10.71
C GLN A 116 10.35 -9.27 9.56
N PRO A 117 10.04 -8.31 8.65
CA PRO A 117 10.48 -6.92 8.53
C PRO A 117 9.27 -5.96 8.40
N ALA A 118 8.69 -5.46 9.49
CA ALA A 118 7.74 -4.35 9.39
C ALA A 118 8.51 -3.04 9.58
N LYS A 119 9.28 -2.67 8.56
CA LYS A 119 9.83 -1.32 8.48
C LYS A 119 8.64 -0.40 8.18
N VAL A 120 8.24 0.44 9.14
CA VAL A 120 7.05 1.29 8.96
C VAL A 120 7.31 2.29 7.83
N TRP A 121 6.44 2.28 6.82
CA TRP A 121 6.70 2.92 5.54
C TRP A 121 5.44 3.59 5.02
N GLY A 122 5.56 4.83 4.55
CA GLY A 122 4.55 5.47 3.71
C GLY A 122 3.23 5.71 4.44
N GLY A 123 3.02 6.90 4.99
CA GLY A 123 1.77 7.21 5.71
C GLY A 123 0.51 7.01 4.87
N ALA A 124 0.60 7.18 3.56
CA ALA A 124 -0.43 6.80 2.61
C ALA A 124 -0.05 5.56 1.80
N LEU A 125 1.07 5.63 1.09
CA LEU A 125 1.48 4.62 0.12
C LEU A 125 2.86 4.08 0.47
N SER A 126 2.96 2.75 0.55
CA SER A 126 4.24 2.05 0.58
C SER A 126 4.39 1.15 -0.65
N SER A 127 5.51 1.31 -1.34
CA SER A 127 5.83 0.59 -2.57
C SER A 127 7.17 -0.11 -2.46
N VAL A 128 7.15 -1.44 -2.61
CA VAL A 128 8.34 -2.30 -2.52
C VAL A 128 8.45 -3.13 -3.80
N ASN A 129 9.61 -3.09 -4.45
CA ASN A 129 9.86 -3.79 -5.72
C ASN A 129 8.76 -3.54 -6.79
N SER A 130 8.10 -2.39 -6.71
CA SER A 130 6.90 -2.05 -7.49
C SER A 130 7.17 -0.88 -8.42
N THR A 131 6.29 -0.70 -9.40
CA THR A 131 6.29 0.44 -10.35
C THR A 131 5.04 1.21 -10.04
N VAL A 132 5.18 2.48 -9.69
CA VAL A 132 4.07 3.32 -9.30
C VAL A 132 4.06 4.58 -10.16
N SER A 133 2.91 4.87 -10.77
CA SER A 133 2.64 6.13 -11.45
C SER A 133 1.45 6.82 -10.78
N ILE A 134 1.65 8.05 -10.31
CA ILE A 134 0.62 8.84 -9.64
C ILE A 134 0.49 10.16 -10.38
N LYS A 135 -0.74 10.50 -10.76
CA LYS A 135 -1.02 11.78 -11.40
C LYS A 135 -2.30 12.44 -10.92
N ASN A 136 -2.32 13.78 -10.95
CA ASN A 136 -3.49 14.58 -10.59
C ASN A 136 -4.05 14.27 -9.19
N SER A 137 -3.19 13.88 -8.25
CA SER A 137 -3.60 13.31 -6.97
C SER A 137 -3.16 14.18 -5.80
N ARG A 138 -3.82 14.01 -4.66
CA ARG A 138 -3.51 14.73 -3.43
C ARG A 138 -3.30 13.77 -2.27
N PHE A 139 -2.24 14.01 -1.51
CA PHE A 139 -1.96 13.39 -0.23
C PHE A 139 -2.00 14.48 0.84
N TRP A 140 -2.91 14.35 1.80
CA TRP A 140 -3.17 15.37 2.82
C TRP A 140 -3.16 14.75 4.21
N SER A 141 -2.48 15.40 5.15
CA SER A 141 -2.54 15.02 6.58
C SER A 141 -2.11 13.57 6.86
N THR A 142 -1.26 12.98 6.01
CA THR A 142 -0.80 11.60 6.16
C THR A 142 0.47 11.56 7.00
N SER A 143 0.69 10.51 7.78
CA SER A 143 1.94 10.39 8.54
C SER A 143 2.46 8.97 8.69
N SER A 144 3.76 8.86 8.96
CA SER A 144 4.45 7.59 9.19
C SER A 144 5.27 7.67 10.47
N ASP A 145 5.15 6.65 11.33
CA ASP A 145 5.99 6.51 12.53
C ASP A 145 7.47 6.23 12.18
N ASN A 146 7.83 6.11 10.90
CA ASN A 146 9.21 5.89 10.49
C ASN A 146 9.56 6.65 9.19
N HIS A 147 9.46 6.04 8.00
CA HIS A 147 9.86 6.70 6.75
C HIS A 147 8.66 7.07 5.85
N GLY A 148 8.80 8.17 5.11
CA GLY A 148 7.88 8.56 4.04
C GLY A 148 6.52 8.99 4.58
N GLY A 149 6.35 10.25 4.97
CA GLY A 149 5.13 10.68 5.66
C GLY A 149 3.86 10.56 4.81
N ALA A 150 3.98 10.63 3.50
CA ALA A 150 2.96 10.18 2.56
C ALA A 150 3.39 8.93 1.81
N ILE A 151 4.54 9.01 1.14
CA ILE A 151 4.96 8.00 0.19
C ILE A 151 6.32 7.46 0.62
N TYR A 152 6.42 6.14 0.66
CA TYR A 152 7.68 5.44 0.72
C TYR A 152 7.82 4.55 -0.52
N SER A 153 8.97 4.63 -1.19
CA SER A 153 9.27 3.78 -2.34
C SER A 153 10.66 3.16 -2.21
N ASP A 154 10.70 1.86 -1.94
CA ASP A 154 11.83 0.93 -2.17
C ASP A 154 11.49 0.10 -3.42
N GLY A 155 11.12 0.81 -4.48
CA GLY A 155 10.49 0.28 -5.68
C GLY A 155 11.38 0.43 -6.91
N LYS A 156 10.98 -0.23 -8.00
CA LYS A 156 11.68 -0.13 -9.29
C LYS A 156 11.57 1.27 -9.88
N THR A 157 10.39 1.88 -9.79
CA THR A 157 10.13 3.21 -10.37
C THR A 157 8.97 3.88 -9.63
N LEU A 158 9.15 5.16 -9.32
CA LEU A 158 8.08 6.04 -8.85
C LEU A 158 8.02 7.24 -9.80
N THR A 159 6.84 7.51 -10.35
CA THR A 159 6.57 8.68 -11.19
C THR A 159 5.43 9.48 -10.58
N LEU A 160 5.67 10.77 -10.33
CA LEU A 160 4.70 11.71 -9.80
C LEU A 160 4.49 12.85 -10.81
N SER A 161 3.25 13.16 -11.16
CA SER A 161 2.92 14.25 -12.09
C SER A 161 1.67 14.99 -11.63
N ASN A 162 1.75 16.31 -11.41
CA ASN A 162 0.63 17.08 -10.86
C ASN A 162 0.11 16.47 -9.54
N VAL A 163 1.01 16.24 -8.59
CA VAL A 163 0.69 15.66 -7.27
C VAL A 163 0.95 16.69 -6.19
N SER A 164 -0.01 16.86 -5.28
CA SER A 164 0.15 17.68 -4.08
C SER A 164 0.34 16.79 -2.86
N ILE A 165 1.42 16.98 -2.10
CA ILE A 165 1.67 16.29 -0.82
C ILE A 165 1.84 17.36 0.25
N ILE A 166 0.87 17.46 1.16
CA ILE A 166 0.79 18.59 2.09
C ILE A 166 0.37 18.11 3.48
N ASN A 167 0.90 18.79 4.51
CA ASN A 167 0.65 18.49 5.90
C ASN A 167 1.03 17.05 6.27
N THR A 168 2.16 16.56 5.74
CA THR A 168 2.59 15.18 5.95
C THR A 168 3.84 15.14 6.82
N SER A 169 3.98 14.10 7.64
CA SER A 169 5.12 13.97 8.54
C SER A 169 5.63 12.53 8.65
N ALA A 170 6.94 12.40 8.88
CA ALA A 170 7.60 11.14 9.17
C ALA A 170 8.55 11.33 10.34
N VAL A 171 8.64 10.35 11.24
CA VAL A 171 9.49 10.45 12.44
C VAL A 171 10.98 10.35 12.08
N GLU A 172 11.36 9.45 11.18
CA GLU A 172 12.77 9.19 10.88
C GLU A 172 13.27 9.92 9.63
N ARG A 173 12.63 9.70 8.46
CA ARG A 173 13.13 10.26 7.18
C ARG A 173 12.01 10.53 6.18
N GLY A 174 12.19 11.60 5.40
CA GLY A 174 11.30 11.94 4.29
C GLY A 174 9.90 12.32 4.75
N GLY A 175 9.74 13.52 5.32
CA GLY A 175 8.47 14.00 5.88
C GLY A 175 7.28 13.94 4.92
N ALA A 176 7.53 13.96 3.61
CA ALA A 176 6.53 13.69 2.58
C ALA A 176 6.86 12.42 1.79
N LEU A 177 8.08 12.34 1.25
CA LEU A 177 8.55 11.26 0.40
C LEU A 177 9.89 10.73 0.91
N ALA A 178 10.03 9.42 0.96
CA ALA A 178 11.30 8.74 1.17
C ALA A 178 11.54 7.69 0.07
N LEU A 179 12.77 7.68 -0.45
CA LEU A 179 13.25 6.72 -1.45
C LEU A 179 14.41 5.91 -0.87
N ARG A 180 14.56 4.66 -1.30
CA ARG A 180 15.65 3.78 -0.90
C ARG A 180 16.26 3.09 -2.12
#